data_AF-A0A157RPQ6-F1
#
_entry.id   AF-A0A157RPQ6-F1
#
_cell.length_a   1.000
_cell.length_b   1.000
_cell.length_c   1.000
_cell.angle_alpha   90.00
_cell.angle_beta   90.00
_cell.angle_gamma   90.00
#
_symmetry.space_group_name_H-M   'P 1'
#
loop_
_entity.id
_entity.type
_entity.pdbx_description
1 polymer ?
#
loop_
_entity_poly.entity_id
_entity_poly.type
_entity_poly.pdbx_seq_one_letter_code
_entity_poly.pdbx_strand_id
1 'polypeptide(L)' 'MNTNEPAFLDDDGPSSDLPAFISTTNSGELYGLREGETVVEAIARHQRERSGVRDSS' A
#
# COMPACT_ATOMS: atom_id res chain seq x y z
N MET A 1 -29.09 13.89 -26.32
CA MET A 1 -28.47 12.84 -25.50
C MET A 1 -27.00 12.88 -25.80
N ASN A 2 -26.17 13.36 -24.86
CA ASN A 2 -24.74 13.49 -25.06
C ASN A 2 -24.08 12.20 -24.55
N THR A 3 -23.81 11.26 -25.46
CA THR A 3 -23.26 9.94 -25.15
C THR A 3 -21.73 9.91 -25.27
N ASN A 4 -21.03 10.92 -24.72
CA ASN A 4 -19.61 11.13 -25.02
C ASN A 4 -18.72 11.35 -23.79
N GLU A 5 -19.20 11.09 -22.57
CA GLU A 5 -18.32 11.08 -21.40
C GLU A 5 -17.51 9.77 -21.34
N PRO A 6 -16.19 9.85 -21.10
CA PRO A 6 -15.37 8.66 -20.95
C PRO A 6 -15.81 7.88 -19.71
N ALA A 7 -15.86 6.56 -19.80
CA ALA A 7 -16.25 5.66 -18.70
C ALA A 7 -15.36 5.75 -17.44
N PHE A 8 -14.31 6.57 -17.46
CA PHE A 8 -13.40 6.85 -16.34
C PHE A 8 -13.80 8.09 -15.54
N LEU A 9 -14.79 8.85 -15.99
CA LEU A 9 -15.30 10.04 -15.30
C LEU A 9 -16.70 9.71 -14.78
N ASP A 10 -16.78 8.93 -13.71
CA ASP A 10 -17.98 8.80 -12.90
C ASP A 10 -18.05 9.97 -11.89
N ASP A 11 -19.26 10.23 -11.38
CA ASP A 11 -19.47 11.25 -10.33
C ASP A 11 -18.76 10.89 -9.01
N ASP A 12 -18.28 9.65 -8.87
CA ASP A 12 -17.42 9.18 -7.78
C ASP A 12 -15.96 9.58 -8.07
N GLY A 13 -15.63 10.81 -7.71
CA GLY A 13 -14.25 11.27 -7.66
C GLY A 13 -13.37 10.37 -6.75
N PRO A 14 -12.03 10.58 -6.76
CA PRO A 14 -11.14 9.82 -5.88
C PRO A 14 -11.64 9.88 -4.43
N SER A 15 -11.63 8.74 -3.74
CA SER A 15 -12.06 8.66 -2.33
C SER A 15 -11.50 9.85 -1.54
N SER A 16 -12.37 10.56 -0.82
CA SER A 16 -11.96 11.68 0.01
C SER A 16 -11.03 11.28 1.17
N ASP A 17 -10.90 9.98 1.42
CA ASP A 17 -10.05 9.41 2.47
C ASP A 17 -8.65 9.03 1.95
N LEU A 18 -8.06 9.92 1.14
CA LEU A 18 -6.65 9.80 0.77
C LEU A 18 -5.77 10.23 1.95
N PRO A 19 -4.66 9.54 2.21
CA PRO A 19 -3.76 9.90 3.29
C PRO A 19 -3.20 11.32 3.06
N ALA A 20 -3.26 12.16 4.10
CA ALA A 20 -2.76 13.53 4.06
C ALA A 20 -1.25 13.63 3.73
N PHE A 21 -0.51 12.53 3.90
CA PHE A 21 0.90 12.42 3.54
C PHE A 21 1.16 11.12 2.80
N ILE A 22 1.42 11.21 1.50
CA ILE A 22 1.96 10.11 0.71
C ILE A 22 3.46 10.03 0.96
N SER A 23 3.90 8.96 1.61
CA SER A 23 5.33 8.68 1.75
C SER A 23 5.93 8.34 0.40
N THR A 24 7.12 8.87 0.10
CA THR A 24 7.92 8.46 -1.07
C THR A 24 8.79 7.25 -0.78
N THR A 25 8.76 6.72 0.45
CA THR A 25 9.50 5.53 0.85
C THR A 25 8.96 4.30 0.09
N ASN A 26 9.82 3.68 -0.72
CA ASN A 26 9.46 2.49 -1.49
C ASN A 26 9.33 1.23 -0.59
N SER A 27 8.79 0.14 -1.15
CA SER A 27 8.64 -1.14 -0.44
C SER A 27 9.96 -1.74 0.06
N GLY A 28 11.07 -1.46 -0.62
CA GLY A 28 12.42 -1.82 -0.19
C GLY A 28 12.77 -1.23 1.17
N GLU A 29 12.58 0.06 1.33
CA GLU A 29 12.84 0.76 2.58
C GLU A 29 11.79 0.44 3.66
N LEU A 30 10.52 0.27 3.28
CA LEU A 30 9.43 0.02 4.25
C LEU A 30 9.47 -1.39 4.86
N TYR A 31 9.77 -2.41 4.06
CA TYR A 31 9.65 -3.82 4.46
C TYR A 31 10.96 -4.59 4.33
N GLY A 32 12.04 -3.92 3.89
CA GLY A 32 13.30 -4.58 3.58
C GLY A 32 13.16 -5.55 2.40
N LEU A 33 12.45 -5.14 1.34
CA LEU A 33 12.23 -5.98 0.15
C LEU A 33 13.56 -6.44 -0.44
N ARG A 34 13.69 -7.75 -0.64
CA ARG A 34 14.90 -8.37 -1.19
C ARG A 34 14.76 -8.61 -2.70
N GLU A 35 15.89 -8.74 -3.38
CA GLU A 35 15.90 -9.11 -4.80
C GLU A 35 15.24 -10.49 -5.00
N GLY A 36 14.26 -10.56 -5.92
CA GLY A 36 13.46 -11.76 -6.17
C GLY A 36 12.32 -12.02 -5.18
N GLU A 37 12.13 -11.17 -4.16
CA GLU A 37 11.01 -11.22 -3.22
C GLU A 37 9.85 -10.33 -3.73
N THR A 38 8.61 -10.76 -3.54
CA THR A 38 7.43 -9.93 -3.84
C THR A 38 7.10 -8.99 -2.68
N VAL A 39 6.42 -7.88 -2.96
CA VAL A 39 5.99 -6.91 -1.93
C VAL A 39 5.14 -7.59 -0.83
N VAL A 40 4.26 -8.51 -1.22
CA VAL A 40 3.39 -9.25 -0.29
C VAL A 40 4.21 -10.14 0.65
N GLU A 41 5.24 -10.82 0.14
CA GLU A 41 6.14 -11.66 0.94
C GLU A 41 6.96 -10.83 1.93
N ALA A 42 7.51 -9.69 1.48
CA ALA A 42 8.25 -8.78 2.36
C ALA A 42 7.37 -8.23 3.48
N ILE A 43 6.12 -7.85 3.18
CA ILE A 43 5.15 -7.42 4.20
C ILE A 43 4.87 -8.53 5.21
N ALA A 44 4.60 -9.76 4.73
CA ALA A 44 4.31 -10.89 5.60
C ALA A 44 5.48 -11.22 6.54
N ARG A 45 6.72 -11.17 6.03
CA ARG A 45 7.93 -11.32 6.82
C ARG A 45 8.10 -10.21 7.86
N HIS A 46 7.98 -8.95 7.43
CA HIS A 46 8.10 -7.80 8.31
C HIS A 46 7.07 -7.84 9.46
N GLN A 47 5.83 -8.25 9.18
CA GLN A 47 4.80 -8.41 10.21
C GLN A 47 5.14 -9.52 11.20
N ARG A 48 5.64 -10.67 10.73
CA ARG A 48 6.09 -11.79 11.61
C ARG A 48 7.26 -11.36 12.51
N GLU A 49 8.24 -10.67 11.95
CA GLU A 49 9.39 -10.12 12.68
C GLU A 49 8.93 -9.12 13.75
N ARG A 50 7.96 -8.25 13.42
CA ARG A 50 7.41 -7.24 14.33
C ARG A 50 6.50 -7.83 15.43
N SER A 51 5.74 -8.87 15.12
CA SER A 51 4.89 -9.56 16.09
C SER A 51 5.68 -10.47 17.04
N GLY A 52 6.84 -10.98 16.60
CA GLY A 52 7.75 -11.79 17.42
C GLY A 52 8.46 -11.04 18.56
N VAL A 53 8.28 -9.72 18.67
CA VAL A 53 8.89 -8.87 19.72
C VAL A 53 7.95 -8.68 20.92
N ARG A 54 6.77 -9.33 20.97
CA ARG A 54 5.75 -9.11 22.01
C ARG A 54 5.52 -10.25 23.01
N ASP A 55 6.28 -11.35 22.94
CA ASP A 55 6.22 -12.45 23.93
C ASP A 55 7.33 -12.36 24.99
N SER A 56 7.64 -11.15 25.43
CA SER A 56 8.59 -10.88 26.53
C SER A 56 8.06 -9.75 27.41
N SER A 57 7.08 -10.03 28.28
CA SER A 57 6.87 -9.48 29.65
C SER A 57 5.47 -9.79 30.16
#